data_AF-A0AAV1Z3N2-F1
#
_entry.id   AF-A0AAV1Z3N2-F1
#
_cell.length_a   1.000
_cell.length_b   1.000
_cell.length_c   1.000
_cell.angle_alpha   90.00
_cell.angle_beta   90.00
_cell.angle_gamma   90.00
#
_symmetry.space_group_name_H-M   'P 1'
#
loop_
_entity.id
_entity.type
_entity.pdbx_description
1 polymer ?
#
loop_
_entity_poly.entity_id
_entity_poly.type
_entity_poly.pdbx_seq_one_letter_code
_entity_poly.pdbx_strand_id
1 'polypeptide(L)'
;MQCIIILSFVAVVYSKTAEIPRDPMINDGLFEGDIAGIDPEQWEDRNAVPRDSQRWPNGVVPYVVDPSLYGIWELIMKSMRHIEDNSCIRFVHRKNEHNYLSLYKGNGCWSFWGHLGNGEQKLSLGGGCEYFGTVVHELLHALGFIHEQNRSDRDDYLNIHWENIEEKWFYAFRKLLPEQHRRFTSFDYDSVMLYGEKSFAKNWNVKSMTARDGRFLDEAYNKPGMSKSDIQRLNTLYQCPRK
;
A
#
# COMPACT_ATOMS: atom_id res chain seq x y z
N MET A 1 23.67 70.07 -9.70
CA MET A 1 23.27 69.23 -8.55
C MET A 1 22.40 68.10 -9.08
N GLN A 2 22.94 66.89 -9.19
CA GLN A 2 22.20 65.75 -9.74
C GLN A 2 22.19 64.65 -8.69
N CYS A 3 21.02 64.42 -8.08
CA CYS A 3 20.79 63.40 -7.06
C CYS A 3 20.85 62.01 -7.70
N ILE A 4 21.76 61.17 -7.22
CA ILE A 4 21.81 59.74 -7.56
C ILE A 4 20.93 59.02 -6.53
N ILE A 5 19.80 58.48 -6.98
CA ILE A 5 18.93 57.60 -6.19
C ILE A 5 19.48 56.18 -6.31
N ILE A 6 19.97 55.63 -5.21
CA ILE A 6 20.41 54.23 -5.14
C ILE A 6 19.17 53.40 -4.79
N LEU A 7 18.63 52.70 -5.78
CA LEU A 7 17.59 51.68 -5.60
C LEU A 7 18.25 50.37 -5.13
N SER A 8 18.10 50.06 -3.85
CA SER A 8 18.48 48.77 -3.28
C SER A 8 17.46 47.70 -3.70
N PHE A 9 17.88 46.80 -4.59
CA PHE A 9 17.13 45.58 -4.89
C PHE A 9 17.29 44.60 -3.73
N VAL A 10 16.22 44.44 -2.93
CA VAL A 10 16.12 43.32 -1.98
C VAL A 10 15.73 42.08 -2.78
N ALA A 11 16.69 41.21 -3.04
CA ALA A 11 16.42 39.89 -3.60
C ALA A 11 15.78 39.02 -2.50
N VAL A 12 14.47 38.78 -2.59
CA VAL A 12 13.79 37.76 -1.77
C VAL A 12 14.25 36.40 -2.28
N VAL A 13 15.17 35.77 -1.57
CA VAL A 13 15.58 34.39 -1.82
C VAL A 13 14.45 33.49 -1.30
N TYR A 14 13.59 33.02 -2.21
CA TYR A 14 12.72 31.88 -1.92
C TYR A 14 13.59 30.65 -1.72
N SER A 15 13.79 30.25 -0.46
CA SER A 15 14.31 28.93 -0.15
C SER A 15 13.30 27.91 -0.67
N LYS A 16 13.62 27.24 -1.79
CA LYS A 16 12.97 25.97 -2.12
C LYS A 16 13.26 25.03 -0.96
N THR A 17 12.28 24.84 -0.08
CA THR A 17 12.24 23.67 0.79
C THR A 17 12.44 22.47 -0.12
N ALA A 18 13.50 21.68 0.11
CA ALA A 18 13.71 20.44 -0.62
C ALA A 18 12.41 19.64 -0.57
N GLU A 19 11.73 19.49 -1.71
CA GLU A 19 10.51 18.70 -1.79
C GLU A 19 10.87 17.29 -1.32
N ILE A 20 10.14 16.83 -0.30
CA ILE A 20 10.20 15.47 0.21
C ILE A 20 10.03 14.56 -1.03
N PRO A 21 10.98 13.66 -1.36
CA PRO A 21 10.73 12.62 -2.36
C PRO A 21 9.44 11.92 -1.97
N ARG A 22 8.38 12.16 -2.75
CA ARG A 22 7.05 11.68 -2.41
C ARG A 22 7.10 10.17 -2.49
N ASP A 23 6.89 9.50 -1.36
CA ASP A 23 6.65 8.06 -1.35
C ASP A 23 5.47 7.80 -2.30
N PRO A 24 5.65 7.00 -3.36
CA PRO A 24 4.60 6.79 -4.36
C PRO A 24 3.41 6.00 -3.80
N MET A 25 3.51 5.40 -2.61
CA MET A 25 2.41 4.77 -1.88
C MET A 25 1.61 5.79 -1.03
N ILE A 26 2.05 7.06 -0.95
CA ILE A 26 1.34 8.13 -0.25
C ILE A 26 0.60 9.02 -1.26
N ASN A 27 -0.64 8.63 -1.56
CA ASN A 27 -1.52 9.32 -2.51
C ASN A 27 -2.63 10.10 -1.79
N ASP A 28 -2.82 11.36 -2.19
CA ASP A 28 -3.92 12.18 -1.66
C ASP A 28 -5.26 11.59 -2.09
N GLY A 29 -6.18 11.44 -1.13
CA GLY A 29 -7.55 10.97 -1.38
C GLY A 29 -7.71 9.46 -1.51
N LEU A 30 -6.64 8.68 -1.35
CA LEU A 30 -6.73 7.22 -1.21
C LEU A 30 -6.76 6.82 0.27
N PHE A 31 -7.55 5.81 0.59
CA PHE A 31 -7.64 5.28 1.95
C PHE A 31 -6.30 4.65 2.32
N GLU A 32 -5.79 4.97 3.51
CA GLU A 32 -4.45 4.54 3.93
C GLU A 32 -3.40 4.81 2.83
N GLY A 33 -3.51 5.90 2.08
CA GLY A 33 -2.53 6.31 1.06
C GLY A 33 -2.52 5.54 -0.26
N ASP A 34 -2.87 4.26 -0.32
CA ASP A 34 -2.74 3.42 -1.52
C ASP A 34 -3.91 2.44 -1.74
N ILE A 35 -5.01 2.59 -0.99
CA ILE A 35 -6.23 1.81 -1.19
C ILE A 35 -7.32 2.66 -1.85
N ALA A 36 -7.67 2.31 -3.08
CA ALA A 36 -8.72 2.96 -3.86
C ALA A 36 -10.14 2.46 -3.51
N GLY A 37 -11.14 3.30 -3.82
CA GLY A 37 -12.57 2.95 -3.71
C GLY A 37 -13.15 3.04 -2.30
N ILE A 38 -12.37 3.48 -1.32
CA ILE A 38 -12.78 3.69 0.06
C ILE A 38 -12.63 5.18 0.37
N ASP A 39 -13.69 5.76 0.93
CA ASP A 39 -13.68 7.15 1.37
C ASP A 39 -12.88 7.22 2.70
N PRO A 40 -11.76 7.96 2.73
CA PRO A 40 -10.94 8.08 3.93
C PRO A 40 -11.65 8.70 5.15
N GLU A 41 -12.70 9.50 4.91
CA GLU A 41 -13.43 10.20 5.97
C GLU A 41 -14.65 9.42 6.48
N GLN A 42 -15.21 8.52 5.67
CA GLN A 42 -16.44 7.76 5.98
C GLN A 42 -16.20 6.26 6.27
N TRP A 43 -15.02 5.91 6.78
CA TRP A 43 -14.62 4.51 6.98
C TRP A 43 -15.37 3.77 8.11
N GLU A 44 -15.95 4.48 9.09
CA GLU A 44 -16.69 3.88 10.21
C GLU A 44 -17.95 3.13 9.77
N ASP A 45 -18.55 3.50 8.64
CA ASP A 45 -19.77 2.87 8.09
C ASP A 45 -19.51 1.69 7.15
N ARG A 46 -18.25 1.35 6.88
CA ARG A 46 -17.91 0.15 6.09
C ARG A 46 -17.41 -0.94 7.03
N ASN A 47 -18.06 -2.10 6.97
CA ASN A 47 -17.47 -3.37 7.39
C ASN A 47 -16.28 -3.67 6.47
N ALA A 48 -15.16 -3.00 6.75
CA ALA A 48 -13.88 -3.00 6.08
C ALA A 48 -13.16 -4.34 6.33
N VAL A 49 -13.77 -5.47 5.98
CA VAL A 49 -13.05 -6.73 5.80
C VAL A 49 -13.35 -7.14 4.38
N PRO A 50 -12.41 -7.70 3.62
CA PRO A 50 -12.79 -8.51 2.49
C PRO A 50 -13.69 -9.61 3.03
N ARG A 51 -14.99 -9.46 2.79
CA ARG A 51 -15.94 -10.54 3.02
C ARG A 51 -15.51 -11.71 2.15
N ASP A 52 -16.02 -12.90 2.44
CA ASP A 52 -15.74 -14.05 1.56
C ASP A 52 -16.18 -13.77 0.11
N SER A 53 -17.15 -12.86 -0.07
CA SER A 53 -17.60 -12.34 -1.37
C SER A 53 -16.62 -11.39 -2.08
N GLN A 54 -15.60 -10.86 -1.41
CA GLN A 54 -14.55 -10.00 -1.97
C GLN A 54 -13.25 -10.76 -2.25
N ARG A 55 -13.28 -12.10 -2.17
CA ARG A 55 -12.18 -12.94 -2.68
C ARG A 55 -12.32 -13.09 -4.18
N TRP A 56 -11.19 -13.23 -4.88
CA TRP A 56 -11.22 -13.69 -6.26
C TRP A 56 -11.81 -15.11 -6.33
N PRO A 57 -12.83 -15.35 -7.18
CA PRO A 57 -13.45 -16.67 -7.28
C PRO A 57 -12.41 -17.77 -7.55
N ASN A 58 -12.42 -18.81 -6.71
CA ASN A 58 -11.48 -19.95 -6.76
C ASN A 58 -9.99 -19.56 -6.68
N GLY A 59 -9.66 -18.35 -6.20
CA GLY A 59 -8.29 -17.84 -6.18
C GLY A 59 -7.73 -17.54 -7.57
N VAL A 60 -8.57 -17.44 -8.60
CA VAL A 60 -8.14 -17.13 -9.97
C VAL A 60 -8.30 -15.63 -10.23
N VAL A 61 -7.21 -14.99 -10.62
CA VAL A 61 -7.13 -13.55 -10.93
C VAL A 61 -6.86 -13.36 -12.42
N PRO A 62 -7.89 -13.18 -13.26
CA PRO A 62 -7.71 -12.75 -14.64
C PRO A 62 -7.03 -11.38 -14.65
N TYR A 63 -6.00 -11.21 -15.48
CA TYR A 63 -5.29 -9.93 -15.56
C TYR A 63 -4.95 -9.51 -16.99
N VAL A 64 -4.77 -8.20 -17.14
CA VAL A 64 -4.12 -7.57 -18.30
C VAL A 64 -3.03 -6.63 -17.79
N VAL A 65 -1.99 -6.43 -18.60
CA VAL A 65 -0.92 -5.46 -18.32
C VAL A 65 -0.90 -4.47 -19.48
N ASP A 66 -1.11 -3.21 -19.17
CA ASP A 66 -1.05 -2.13 -20.14
C ASP A 66 0.38 -1.99 -20.71
N PRO A 67 0.54 -1.67 -22.01
CA PRO A 67 1.86 -1.48 -22.63
C PRO A 67 2.78 -0.49 -21.91
N SER A 68 2.22 0.48 -21.18
CA SER A 68 2.99 1.43 -20.36
C SER A 68 3.85 0.77 -19.27
N LEU A 69 3.57 -0.48 -18.91
CA LEU A 69 4.32 -1.26 -17.92
C LEU A 69 5.27 -2.30 -18.52
N TYR A 70 5.40 -2.40 -19.85
CA TYR A 70 6.28 -3.40 -20.46
C TYR A 70 7.75 -3.26 -20.04
N GLY A 71 8.20 -2.06 -19.68
CA GLY A 71 9.55 -1.85 -19.13
C GLY A 71 9.81 -2.55 -17.79
N ILE A 72 8.77 -2.90 -17.03
CA ILE A 72 8.86 -3.64 -15.76
C ILE A 72 8.16 -5.00 -15.82
N TRP A 73 7.90 -5.53 -17.01
CA TRP A 73 7.18 -6.79 -17.22
C TRP A 73 7.74 -7.94 -16.37
N GLU A 74 9.07 -8.14 -16.38
CA GLU A 74 9.72 -9.20 -15.63
C GLU A 74 9.51 -9.07 -14.12
N LEU A 75 9.48 -7.84 -13.59
CA LEU A 75 9.22 -7.58 -12.18
C LEU A 75 7.78 -7.95 -11.82
N ILE A 76 6.80 -7.57 -12.64
CA ILE A 76 5.39 -7.91 -12.44
C ILE A 76 5.22 -9.43 -12.47
N MET A 77 5.76 -10.10 -13.49
CA MET A 77 5.67 -11.56 -13.61
C MET A 77 6.37 -12.27 -12.45
N LYS A 78 7.52 -11.78 -11.99
CA LYS A 78 8.22 -12.32 -10.81
C LYS A 78 7.38 -12.17 -9.54
N SER A 79 6.70 -11.03 -9.37
CA SER A 79 5.85 -10.75 -8.20
C SER A 79 4.59 -11.62 -8.18
N MET A 80 3.94 -11.80 -9.34
CA MET A 80 2.84 -12.75 -9.50
C MET A 80 3.30 -14.19 -9.17
N ARG A 81 4.42 -14.65 -9.75
CA ARG A 81 4.98 -15.98 -9.46
C ARG A 81 5.28 -16.20 -7.98
N HIS A 82 5.83 -15.20 -7.29
CA HIS A 82 6.08 -15.28 -5.85
C HIS A 82 4.82 -15.61 -5.05
N ILE A 83 3.68 -15.01 -5.42
CA ILE A 83 2.38 -15.29 -4.81
C ILE A 83 1.89 -16.69 -5.19
N GLU A 84 2.00 -17.09 -6.45
CA GLU A 84 1.56 -18.40 -6.95
C GLU A 84 2.35 -19.56 -6.33
N ASP A 85 3.66 -19.41 -6.17
CA ASP A 85 4.56 -20.43 -5.61
C ASP A 85 4.26 -20.68 -4.12
N ASN A 86 3.81 -19.65 -3.41
CA ASN A 86 3.53 -19.72 -1.98
C ASN A 86 2.04 -19.90 -1.65
N SER A 87 1.16 -20.00 -2.64
CA SER A 87 -0.28 -20.12 -2.41
C SER A 87 -1.03 -20.92 -3.48
N CYS A 88 -2.36 -20.94 -3.37
CA CYS A 88 -3.27 -21.46 -4.39
C CYS A 88 -3.78 -20.37 -5.36
N ILE A 89 -3.35 -19.11 -5.20
CA ILE A 89 -3.70 -18.03 -6.13
C ILE A 89 -3.10 -18.29 -7.51
N ARG A 90 -3.85 -18.01 -8.57
CA ARG A 90 -3.39 -18.13 -9.96
C ARG A 90 -3.71 -16.88 -10.74
N PHE A 91 -2.69 -16.21 -11.26
CA PHE A 91 -2.84 -15.12 -12.21
C PHE A 91 -2.95 -15.70 -13.61
N VAL A 92 -4.02 -15.37 -14.33
CA VAL A 92 -4.25 -15.88 -15.68
C VAL A 92 -4.43 -14.72 -16.64
N HIS A 93 -3.82 -14.80 -17.83
CA HIS A 93 -4.10 -13.83 -18.88
C HIS A 93 -5.59 -13.84 -19.18
N ARG A 94 -6.21 -12.67 -19.05
CA ARG A 94 -7.63 -12.50 -19.33
C ARG A 94 -7.93 -12.85 -20.79
N LYS A 95 -9.04 -13.56 -21.01
CA LYS A 95 -9.62 -13.86 -22.33
C LYS A 95 -10.93 -13.13 -22.53
N ASN A 96 -11.92 -13.42 -21.69
CA ASN A 96 -13.29 -12.91 -21.78
C ASN A 96 -13.95 -12.70 -20.41
N GLU A 97 -13.20 -12.89 -19.32
CA GLU A 97 -13.69 -12.71 -17.97
C GLU A 97 -14.17 -11.27 -17.78
N HIS A 98 -15.37 -11.13 -17.18
CA HIS A 98 -15.96 -9.81 -16.91
C HIS A 98 -15.15 -9.06 -15.85
N ASN A 99 -14.78 -9.76 -14.77
CA ASN A 99 -14.01 -9.22 -13.65
C ASN A 99 -12.53 -9.56 -13.83
N TYR A 100 -11.65 -8.56 -13.80
CA TYR A 100 -10.23 -8.75 -14.03
C TYR A 100 -9.41 -7.58 -13.46
N LEU A 101 -8.14 -7.86 -13.18
CA LEU A 101 -7.16 -6.88 -12.74
C LEU A 101 -6.46 -6.23 -13.94
N SER A 102 -6.46 -4.90 -14.01
CA SER A 102 -5.85 -4.12 -15.08
C SER A 102 -4.68 -3.33 -14.51
N LEU A 103 -3.46 -3.82 -14.75
CA LEU A 103 -2.23 -3.18 -14.29
C LEU A 103 -1.82 -2.13 -15.31
N TYR A 104 -1.59 -0.89 -14.87
CA TYR A 104 -1.19 0.20 -15.74
C TYR A 104 -0.28 1.21 -15.04
N LYS A 105 0.43 2.04 -15.81
CA LYS A 105 1.27 3.12 -15.27
C LYS A 105 0.41 4.35 -14.94
N GLY A 106 -0.15 4.37 -13.74
CA GLY A 106 -0.85 5.54 -13.20
C GLY A 106 0.07 6.48 -12.42
N ASN A 107 -0.54 7.33 -11.60
CA ASN A 107 0.17 8.14 -10.61
C ASN A 107 0.20 7.38 -9.29
N GLY A 108 1.41 7.20 -8.73
CA GLY A 108 1.64 6.45 -7.49
C GLY A 108 1.44 4.94 -7.63
N CYS A 109 1.63 4.25 -6.51
CA CYS A 109 1.34 2.84 -6.31
C CYS A 109 0.06 2.74 -5.51
N TRP A 110 -0.91 1.99 -6.04
CA TRP A 110 -2.16 1.72 -5.34
C TRP A 110 -2.96 0.63 -6.02
N SER A 111 -3.88 0.06 -5.24
CA SER A 111 -4.79 -1.00 -5.68
C SER A 111 -6.15 -0.84 -5.00
N PHE A 112 -7.12 -1.66 -5.40
CA PHE A 112 -8.35 -1.81 -4.63
C PHE A 112 -8.19 -2.93 -3.63
N TRP A 113 -8.96 -2.86 -2.56
CA TRP A 113 -8.97 -3.88 -1.54
C TRP A 113 -9.91 -5.05 -1.89
N GLY A 114 -9.32 -6.17 -2.31
CA GLY A 114 -10.01 -7.38 -2.72
C GLY A 114 -10.61 -7.31 -4.13
N HIS A 115 -11.47 -8.28 -4.43
CA HIS A 115 -12.23 -8.39 -5.68
C HIS A 115 -13.51 -7.56 -5.62
N LEU A 116 -13.63 -6.55 -6.49
CA LEU A 116 -14.82 -5.69 -6.54
C LEU A 116 -16.04 -6.33 -7.23
N GLY A 117 -15.82 -7.24 -8.18
CA GLY A 117 -16.88 -8.00 -8.83
C GLY A 117 -17.74 -7.23 -9.85
N ASN A 118 -17.32 -6.03 -10.25
CA ASN A 118 -18.09 -5.11 -11.08
C ASN A 118 -17.37 -4.70 -12.39
N GLY A 119 -16.48 -5.56 -12.90
CA GLY A 119 -15.79 -5.36 -14.18
C GLY A 119 -14.28 -5.18 -14.05
N GLU A 120 -13.74 -4.23 -14.82
CA GLU A 120 -12.33 -3.86 -14.75
C GLU A 120 -11.99 -3.25 -13.39
N GLN A 121 -10.99 -3.80 -12.71
CA GLN A 121 -10.41 -3.25 -11.49
C GLN A 121 -8.96 -2.84 -11.77
N LYS A 122 -8.65 -1.56 -11.56
CA LYS A 122 -7.32 -1.01 -11.86
C LYS A 122 -6.33 -1.22 -10.70
N LEU A 123 -5.06 -1.41 -11.05
CA LEU A 123 -3.91 -1.38 -10.13
C LEU A 123 -2.84 -0.49 -10.77
N SER A 124 -2.44 0.56 -10.06
CA SER A 124 -1.45 1.53 -10.54
C SER A 124 -0.05 1.14 -10.11
N LEU A 125 0.87 1.07 -11.07
CA LEU A 125 2.31 0.99 -10.83
C LEU A 125 2.98 2.18 -11.51
N GLY A 126 2.89 3.35 -10.88
CA GLY A 126 3.50 4.59 -11.33
C GLY A 126 5.02 4.64 -11.19
N GLY A 127 5.60 5.81 -11.44
CA GLY A 127 7.04 6.03 -11.19
C GLY A 127 7.36 5.93 -9.70
N GLY A 128 8.39 5.15 -9.35
CA GLY A 128 8.76 4.83 -7.98
C GLY A 128 8.19 3.51 -7.47
N CYS A 129 7.30 2.85 -8.22
CA CYS A 129 6.71 1.56 -7.85
C CYS A 129 7.52 0.35 -8.32
N GLU A 130 8.67 0.57 -8.98
CA GLU A 130 9.46 -0.47 -9.64
C GLU A 130 10.30 -1.35 -8.68
N TYR A 131 9.77 -1.62 -7.48
CA TYR A 131 10.38 -2.48 -6.47
C TYR A 131 9.56 -3.74 -6.26
N PHE A 132 10.25 -4.86 -6.03
CA PHE A 132 9.60 -6.16 -5.87
C PHE A 132 8.61 -6.19 -4.70
N GLY A 133 9.00 -5.68 -3.54
CA GLY A 133 8.12 -5.60 -2.38
C GLY A 133 6.88 -4.74 -2.62
N THR A 134 7.02 -3.61 -3.31
CA THR A 134 5.90 -2.73 -3.70
C THR A 134 4.92 -3.43 -4.64
N VAL A 135 5.39 -4.10 -5.70
CA VAL A 135 4.49 -4.80 -6.62
C VAL A 135 3.75 -5.95 -5.90
N VAL A 136 4.43 -6.68 -5.01
CA VAL A 136 3.80 -7.71 -4.18
C VAL A 136 2.75 -7.11 -3.23
N HIS A 137 3.04 -5.96 -2.63
CA HIS A 137 2.12 -5.22 -1.75
C HIS A 137 0.81 -4.88 -2.48
N GLU A 138 0.89 -4.26 -3.65
CA GLU A 138 -0.30 -3.85 -4.42
C GLU A 138 -1.13 -5.06 -4.91
N LEU A 139 -0.45 -6.15 -5.26
CA LEU A 139 -1.12 -7.41 -5.60
C LEU A 139 -1.82 -8.03 -4.38
N LEU A 140 -1.23 -7.93 -3.19
CA LEU A 140 -1.87 -8.39 -1.95
C LEU A 140 -3.10 -7.55 -1.60
N HIS A 141 -3.09 -6.23 -1.80
CA HIS A 141 -4.29 -5.41 -1.69
C HIS A 141 -5.41 -5.95 -2.60
N ALA A 142 -5.11 -6.19 -3.88
CA ALA A 142 -6.08 -6.77 -4.83
C ALA A 142 -6.59 -8.15 -4.39
N LEU A 143 -5.81 -8.90 -3.60
CA LEU A 143 -6.19 -10.20 -3.04
C LEU A 143 -6.98 -10.10 -1.73
N GLY A 144 -7.09 -8.92 -1.14
CA GLY A 144 -7.87 -8.66 0.08
C GLY A 144 -7.02 -8.37 1.31
N PHE A 145 -5.74 -8.04 1.16
CA PHE A 145 -4.94 -7.62 2.31
C PHE A 145 -5.14 -6.13 2.60
N ILE A 146 -5.08 -5.80 3.88
CA ILE A 146 -4.98 -4.44 4.39
C ILE A 146 -3.71 -4.35 5.22
N HIS A 147 -3.34 -3.14 5.58
CA HIS A 147 -2.14 -2.86 6.31
C HIS A 147 -2.08 -3.48 7.71
N GLU A 148 -0.87 -3.90 8.09
CA GLU A 148 -0.60 -4.53 9.38
C GLU A 148 -0.64 -3.50 10.53
N GLN A 149 -0.18 -2.26 10.32
CA GLN A 149 -0.21 -1.20 11.35
C GLN A 149 -1.62 -0.72 11.73
N ASN A 150 -2.63 -1.11 10.96
CA ASN A 150 -4.04 -0.76 11.18
C ASN A 150 -4.80 -1.86 11.94
N ARG A 151 -4.15 -2.97 12.32
CA ARG A 151 -4.78 -4.00 13.17
C ARG A 151 -5.31 -3.42 14.49
N SER A 152 -6.42 -3.98 14.98
CA SER A 152 -7.02 -3.56 16.25
C SER A 152 -6.08 -3.71 17.46
N ASP A 153 -5.16 -4.68 17.40
CA ASP A 153 -4.17 -5.01 18.43
C ASP A 153 -2.80 -4.36 18.21
N ARG A 154 -2.64 -3.51 17.18
CA ARG A 154 -1.33 -2.93 16.83
C ARG A 154 -0.67 -2.13 17.95
N ASP A 155 -1.45 -1.53 18.86
CA ASP A 155 -0.90 -0.74 19.98
C ASP A 155 -0.13 -1.60 20.99
N ASP A 156 -0.26 -2.92 20.95
CA ASP A 156 0.57 -3.86 21.75
C ASP A 156 1.97 -4.05 21.14
N TYR A 157 2.17 -3.61 19.88
CA TYR A 157 3.36 -3.89 19.07
C TYR A 157 4.05 -2.64 18.56
N LEU A 158 3.30 -1.55 18.35
CA LEU A 158 3.76 -0.30 17.77
C LEU A 158 3.51 0.88 18.72
N ASN A 159 4.35 1.90 18.60
CA ASN A 159 4.08 3.25 19.08
C ASN A 159 3.84 4.14 17.86
N ILE A 160 2.70 4.85 17.82
CA ILE A 160 2.42 5.85 16.79
C ILE A 160 2.71 7.25 17.36
N HIS A 161 3.55 8.00 16.67
CA HIS A 161 3.98 9.34 17.04
C HIS A 161 3.12 10.37 16.31
N TRP A 162 1.87 10.54 16.78
CA TRP A 162 0.87 11.40 16.15
C TRP A 162 1.35 12.85 15.96
N GLU A 163 2.17 13.35 16.87
CA GLU A 163 2.79 14.67 16.79
C GLU A 163 3.73 14.83 15.58
N ASN A 164 4.24 13.72 15.03
CA ASN A 164 5.12 13.69 13.87
C ASN A 164 4.36 13.48 12.55
N ILE A 165 3.03 13.34 12.58
CA ILE A 165 2.17 13.10 11.41
C ILE A 165 1.31 14.35 11.17
N GLU A 166 1.12 14.78 9.92
CA GLU A 166 0.16 15.85 9.61
C GLU A 166 -1.27 15.36 9.86
N GLU A 167 -2.14 16.19 10.45
CA GLU A 167 -3.50 15.79 10.84
C GLU A 167 -4.31 15.19 9.69
N LYS A 168 -4.11 15.71 8.46
CA LYS A 168 -4.74 15.19 7.25
C LYS A 168 -4.44 13.71 6.98
N TRP A 169 -3.36 13.16 7.54
CA TRP A 169 -2.95 11.76 7.36
C TRP A 169 -3.28 10.86 8.55
N PHE A 170 -3.92 11.37 9.61
CA PHE A 170 -4.23 10.55 10.78
C PHE A 170 -5.09 9.32 10.46
N TYR A 171 -5.92 9.39 9.42
CA TYR A 171 -6.73 8.25 8.99
C TYR A 171 -5.88 7.05 8.56
N ALA A 172 -4.65 7.26 8.03
CA ALA A 172 -3.78 6.18 7.59
C ALA A 172 -3.28 5.28 8.73
N PHE A 173 -3.37 5.75 9.98
CA PHE A 173 -2.97 5.02 11.18
C PHE A 173 -4.16 4.65 12.09
N ARG A 174 -5.41 4.88 11.65
CA ARG A 174 -6.58 4.50 12.44
C ARG A 174 -6.69 2.98 12.49
N LYS A 175 -6.93 2.45 13.70
CA LYS A 175 -7.10 1.02 13.89
C LYS A 175 -8.45 0.57 13.33
N LEU A 176 -8.44 -0.54 12.63
CA LEU A 176 -9.63 -1.33 12.31
C LEU A 176 -10.25 -1.85 13.61
N LEU A 177 -11.58 -1.91 13.66
CA LEU A 177 -12.33 -2.60 14.70
C LEU A 177 -12.01 -4.10 14.65
N PRO A 178 -12.07 -4.85 15.76
CA PRO A 178 -11.80 -6.29 15.77
C PRO A 178 -12.61 -7.10 14.74
N GLU A 179 -13.84 -6.66 14.43
CA GLU A 179 -14.72 -7.28 13.44
C GLU A 179 -14.33 -6.91 12.00
N GLN A 180 -13.56 -5.84 11.84
CA GLN A 180 -13.01 -5.30 10.58
C GLN A 180 -11.64 -5.89 10.19
N HIS A 181 -11.13 -6.90 10.91
CA HIS A 181 -9.99 -7.66 10.37
C HIS A 181 -9.96 -9.09 10.90
N ARG A 182 -9.48 -10.01 10.05
CA ARG A 182 -9.32 -11.42 10.44
C ARG A 182 -7.90 -11.65 10.92
N ARG A 183 -7.74 -11.76 12.24
CA ARG A 183 -6.48 -12.16 12.87
C ARG A 183 -6.22 -13.65 12.68
N PHE A 184 -5.62 -14.01 11.55
CA PHE A 184 -5.17 -15.40 11.32
C PHE A 184 -3.80 -15.70 11.93
N THR A 185 -3.04 -14.66 12.28
CA THR A 185 -1.67 -14.74 12.78
C THR A 185 -1.39 -13.67 13.85
N SER A 186 -0.31 -13.83 14.61
CA SER A 186 0.26 -12.77 15.45
C SER A 186 0.67 -11.56 14.60
N PHE A 187 0.86 -10.41 15.25
CA PHE A 187 1.40 -9.24 14.57
C PHE A 187 2.74 -9.55 13.91
N ASP A 188 2.92 -9.08 12.68
CA ASP A 188 4.11 -9.37 11.89
C ASP A 188 4.85 -8.12 11.44
N TYR A 189 5.99 -7.85 12.09
CA TYR A 189 6.86 -6.73 11.76
C TYR A 189 7.52 -6.84 10.37
N ASP A 190 7.62 -8.06 9.83
CA ASP A 190 8.23 -8.32 8.53
C ASP A 190 7.18 -8.39 7.40
N SER A 191 5.90 -8.19 7.71
CA SER A 191 4.83 -8.19 6.72
C SER A 191 5.11 -7.17 5.63
N VAL A 192 4.89 -7.55 4.38
CA VAL A 192 4.98 -6.62 3.24
C VAL A 192 3.88 -5.56 3.29
N MET A 193 2.83 -5.79 4.09
CA MET A 193 1.73 -4.85 4.35
C MET A 193 1.97 -3.95 5.56
N LEU A 194 3.16 -3.96 6.17
CA LEU A 194 3.51 -3.02 7.24
C LEU A 194 4.29 -1.84 6.66
N TYR A 195 3.84 -0.63 6.98
CA TYR A 195 4.58 0.61 6.72
C TYR A 195 5.98 0.63 7.36
N GLY A 196 6.87 1.48 6.85
CA GLY A 196 8.13 1.78 7.51
C GLY A 196 7.99 2.86 8.60
N GLU A 197 9.06 3.07 9.36
CA GLU A 197 9.03 4.00 10.51
C GLU A 197 8.75 5.47 10.14
N LYS A 198 8.89 5.84 8.86
CA LYS A 198 8.79 7.23 8.39
C LYS A 198 7.61 7.49 7.46
N SER A 199 6.79 6.47 7.13
CA SER A 199 5.62 6.67 6.27
C SER A 199 4.73 7.77 6.85
N PHE A 200 4.29 8.73 6.03
CA PHE A 200 3.46 9.89 6.43
C PHE A 200 4.07 10.84 7.50
N ALA A 201 5.36 10.71 7.82
CA ALA A 201 6.04 11.65 8.71
C ALA A 201 6.09 13.06 8.07
N LYS A 202 5.94 14.10 8.91
CA LYS A 202 6.03 15.52 8.51
C LYS A 202 7.35 15.87 7.78
N ASN A 203 8.42 15.13 8.08
CA ASN A 203 9.72 15.25 7.39
C ASN A 203 10.60 14.03 7.68
N TRP A 204 11.71 13.90 6.94
CA TRP A 204 12.65 12.77 7.02
C TRP A 204 13.41 12.61 8.34
N ASN A 205 13.40 13.59 9.24
CA ASN A 205 14.16 13.54 10.49
C ASN A 205 13.36 12.92 11.64
N VAL A 206 12.05 12.73 11.47
CA VAL A 206 11.18 12.17 12.49
C VAL A 206 10.57 10.85 12.01
N LYS A 207 10.16 10.03 12.98
CA LYS A 207 9.46 8.77 12.74
C LYS A 207 7.97 8.97 13.05
N SER A 208 7.09 8.49 12.18
CA SER A 208 5.66 8.43 12.41
C SER A 208 5.28 7.25 13.29
N MET A 209 6.09 6.18 13.28
CA MET A 209 5.91 5.03 14.17
C MET A 209 7.22 4.31 14.49
N THR A 210 7.22 3.56 15.58
CA THR A 210 8.32 2.66 15.97
C THR A 210 7.79 1.34 16.53
N ALA A 211 8.57 0.27 16.41
CA ALA A 211 8.29 -0.96 17.12
C ALA A 211 8.47 -0.79 18.64
N ARG A 212 7.59 -1.39 19.44
CA ARG A 212 7.72 -1.37 20.91
C ARG A 212 8.94 -2.11 21.42
N ASP A 213 9.41 -3.12 20.69
CA ASP A 213 10.62 -3.88 21.03
C ASP A 213 11.90 -3.29 20.44
N GLY A 214 11.81 -2.11 19.79
CA GLY A 214 12.95 -1.35 19.28
C GLY A 214 13.51 -1.85 17.95
N ARG A 215 12.91 -2.86 17.31
CA ARG A 215 13.33 -3.28 15.96
C ARG A 215 13.02 -2.20 14.91
N PHE A 216 13.82 -2.18 13.85
CA PHE A 216 13.59 -1.31 12.70
C PHE A 216 12.37 -1.79 11.89
N LEU A 217 11.53 -0.85 11.44
CA LEU A 217 10.41 -1.11 10.53
C LEU A 217 10.79 -0.60 9.14
N ASP A 218 11.03 -1.54 8.23
CA ASP A 218 11.40 -1.24 6.86
C ASP A 218 10.17 -0.94 6.00
N GLU A 219 10.35 -0.14 4.95
CA GLU A 219 9.30 0.18 3.98
C GLU A 219 9.03 -1.00 3.04
N ALA A 220 7.81 -1.07 2.48
CA ALA A 220 7.41 -2.16 1.60
C ALA A 220 8.37 -2.36 0.41
N TYR A 221 8.90 -1.28 -0.18
CA TYR A 221 9.81 -1.34 -1.33
C TYR A 221 11.16 -2.03 -1.03
N ASN A 222 11.60 -2.08 0.23
CA ASN A 222 12.84 -2.76 0.64
C ASN A 222 12.63 -4.22 1.07
N LYS A 223 11.37 -4.65 1.29
CA LYS A 223 11.06 -6.00 1.76
C LYS A 223 11.21 -7.03 0.63
N PRO A 224 11.63 -8.27 0.96
CA PRO A 224 11.87 -9.32 -0.03
C PRO A 224 10.59 -10.01 -0.54
N GLY A 225 9.41 -9.40 -0.37
CA GLY A 225 8.09 -9.98 -0.68
C GLY A 225 7.33 -10.44 0.56
N MET A 226 6.34 -11.32 0.36
CA MET A 226 5.50 -11.86 1.44
C MET A 226 6.33 -12.52 2.56
N SER A 227 6.03 -12.17 3.80
CA SER A 227 6.55 -12.87 4.98
C SER A 227 5.90 -14.26 5.14
N LYS A 228 6.37 -15.04 6.11
CA LYS A 228 5.70 -16.30 6.50
C LYS A 228 4.26 -16.06 6.99
N SER A 229 4.02 -14.96 7.71
CA SER A 229 2.70 -14.58 8.22
C SER A 229 1.78 -14.21 7.06
N ASP A 230 2.27 -13.43 6.09
CA ASP A 230 1.51 -13.06 4.89
C ASP A 230 1.08 -14.29 4.10
N ILE A 231 2.00 -15.23 3.89
CA ILE A 231 1.73 -16.51 3.21
C ILE A 231 0.66 -17.31 3.98
N GLN A 232 0.79 -17.43 5.30
CA GLN A 232 -0.20 -18.14 6.11
C GLN A 232 -1.58 -17.47 6.05
N ARG A 233 -1.63 -16.13 6.14
CA ARG A 233 -2.86 -15.35 6.04
C ARG A 233 -3.52 -15.54 4.67
N LEU A 234 -2.75 -15.49 3.59
CA LEU A 234 -3.26 -15.64 2.22
C LEU A 234 -3.83 -17.03 2.02
N ASN A 235 -3.09 -18.05 2.44
CA ASN A 235 -3.53 -19.44 2.35
C ASN A 235 -4.75 -19.73 3.21
N THR A 236 -4.85 -19.12 4.39
CA THR A 236 -6.03 -19.24 5.26
C THR A 236 -7.23 -18.53 4.65
N LEU A 237 -7.03 -17.32 4.13
CA LEU A 237 -8.06 -16.53 3.47
C LEU A 237 -8.62 -17.26 2.25
N TYR A 238 -7.78 -17.82 1.38
CA TYR A 238 -8.24 -18.53 0.18
C TYR A 238 -8.47 -20.03 0.40
N GLN A 239 -8.38 -20.52 1.64
CA GLN A 239 -8.58 -21.92 1.99
C GLN A 239 -7.73 -22.87 1.13
N CYS A 240 -6.48 -22.46 0.90
CA CYS A 240 -5.58 -23.21 0.04
C CYS A 240 -5.33 -24.62 0.61
N PRO A 241 -5.27 -25.65 -0.24
CA PRO A 241 -4.94 -27.01 0.20
C PRO A 241 -3.59 -27.00 0.93
N ARG A 242 -3.49 -27.79 2.01
CA ARG A 242 -2.19 -28.03 2.66
C ARG A 242 -1.29 -28.72 1.63
N LYS A 243 -0.14 -28.12 1.35
CA LYS A 243 0.93 -28.74 0.55
C LYS A 243 1.62 -29.83 1.36
#